data_AF-A0A376SAG1-F1
#
_entry.id   AF-A0A376SAG1-F1
#
_cell.length_a   1.000
_cell.length_b   1.000
_cell.length_c   1.000
_cell.angle_alpha   90.00
_cell.angle_beta   90.00
_cell.angle_gamma   90.00
#
_symmetry.space_group_name_H-M   'P 1'
#
loop_
_entity.id
_entity.type
_entity.pdbx_description
1 polymer ?
#
loop_
_entity_poly.entity_id
_entity_poly.type
_entity_poly.pdbx_seq_one_letter_code
_entity_poly.pdbx_strand_id
1 'polypeptide(L)'
;MPLLQIDDFELSESSAIAEYLEDRFAPPTWERIYPLDLENRARARQIQAWLRSDLMPIREERPTDVVFAGAKKAPLTAEGKASAEKLFAMAEHLLALGQPNYLVNGALLILIWR
;
A
#
# COMPACT_ATOMS: atom_id res chain seq x y z
N MET A 1 14.44 0.28 -1.41
CA MET A 1 13.83 -0.61 -0.40
C MET A 1 14.03 -0.01 0.97
N PRO A 2 13.04 -0.07 1.88
CA PRO A 2 13.21 0.33 3.27
C PRO A 2 13.95 -0.74 4.08
N LEU A 3 14.68 -0.30 5.11
CA LEU A 3 15.26 -1.12 6.18
C LEU A 3 14.88 -0.46 7.50
N LEU A 4 14.27 -1.20 8.41
CA LEU A 4 14.02 -0.79 9.78
C LEU A 4 15.15 -1.34 10.65
N GLN A 5 15.71 -0.48 11.51
CA GLN A 5 16.58 -0.91 12.60
C GLN A 5 16.02 -0.39 13.91
N ILE A 6 15.85 -1.27 14.89
CA ILE A 6 15.52 -0.93 16.28
C ILE A 6 16.50 -1.67 17.19
N ASP A 7 17.33 -0.90 17.90
CA ASP A 7 18.44 -1.44 18.68
C ASP A 7 19.37 -2.29 17.76
N ASP A 8 19.59 -3.56 18.13
CA ASP A 8 20.39 -4.52 17.35
C ASP A 8 19.55 -5.36 16.37
N PHE A 9 18.25 -5.09 16.22
CA PHE A 9 17.36 -5.82 15.31
C PHE A 9 17.16 -5.07 13.99
N GLU A 10 17.39 -5.77 12.87
CA GLU A 10 17.18 -5.27 11.51
C GLU A 10 16.09 -6.05 10.78
N LEU A 11 15.22 -5.34 10.05
CA LEU A 11 14.15 -5.93 9.26
C LEU A 11 13.94 -5.15 7.95
N SER A 12 13.99 -5.86 6.83
CA SER A 12 13.62 -5.35 5.50
C SER A 12 12.19 -5.75 5.12
N GLU A 13 11.74 -5.36 3.93
CA GLU A 13 10.38 -5.55 3.41
C GLU A 13 9.31 -4.69 4.09
N SER A 14 8.70 -3.79 3.32
CA SER A 14 7.76 -2.79 3.85
C SER A 14 6.53 -3.41 4.55
N SER A 15 6.04 -4.56 4.09
CA SER A 15 4.93 -5.26 4.75
C SER A 15 5.37 -5.98 6.03
N ALA A 16 6.55 -6.60 6.05
CA ALA A 16 7.08 -7.23 7.25
C ALA A 16 7.37 -6.19 8.35
N ILE A 17 7.95 -5.06 7.96
CA ILE A 17 8.15 -3.89 8.83
C ILE A 17 6.81 -3.42 9.42
N ALA A 18 5.75 -3.30 8.61
CA ALA A 18 4.45 -2.87 9.11
C ALA A 18 3.85 -3.85 10.13
N GLU A 19 3.87 -5.16 9.86
CA GLU A 19 3.39 -6.18 10.81
C GLU A 19 4.20 -6.16 12.11
N TYR A 20 5.54 -6.02 12.02
CA TYR A 20 6.39 -5.89 13.20
C TYR A 20 6.04 -4.66 14.05
N LEU A 21 5.75 -3.52 13.41
CA LEU A 21 5.38 -2.29 14.12
C LEU A 21 3.98 -2.41 14.77
N GLU A 22 3.01 -3.05 14.13
CA GLU A 22 1.67 -3.31 14.70
C GLU A 22 1.76 -4.15 15.98
N ASP A 23 2.65 -5.14 16.02
CA ASP A 23 2.82 -6.01 17.18
C ASP A 23 3.72 -5.39 18.27
N ARG A 24 4.81 -4.71 17.89
CA ARG A 24 5.76 -4.10 18.85
C ARG A 24 5.20 -2.85 19.51
N PHE A 25 4.45 -2.03 18.76
CA PHE A 25 3.91 -0.76 19.22
C PHE A 25 2.38 -0.80 19.21
N ALA A 26 1.82 -1.41 20.25
CA ALA A 26 0.38 -1.67 20.36
C ALA A 26 -0.35 -0.66 21.30
N PRO A 27 -1.69 -0.58 21.21
CA PRO A 27 -2.50 0.18 22.16
C PRO A 27 -2.35 -0.30 23.62
N PRO A 28 -2.58 0.58 24.61
CA PRO A 28 -3.09 1.95 24.47
C PRO A 28 -2.03 3.00 24.15
N THR A 29 -0.75 2.61 24.16
CA THR A 29 0.36 3.56 24.01
C THR A 29 0.53 4.04 22.57
N TRP A 30 0.28 3.17 21.59
CA TRP A 30 0.36 3.49 20.16
C TRP A 30 -0.92 3.08 19.43
N GLU A 31 -1.30 3.86 18.43
CA GLU A 31 -2.46 3.56 17.57
C GLU A 31 -2.17 2.38 16.62
N ARG A 32 -3.20 1.59 16.32
CA ARG A 32 -3.09 0.50 15.35
C ARG A 32 -3.00 1.04 13.92
N ILE A 33 -2.20 0.38 13.10
CA ILE A 33 -2.12 0.64 11.66
C ILE A 33 -2.95 -0.37 10.86
N TYR A 34 -3.26 -1.53 11.44
CA TYR A 34 -4.21 -2.49 10.86
C TYR A 34 -5.57 -2.46 11.59
N PRO A 35 -6.66 -2.82 10.89
CA PRO A 35 -7.96 -3.01 11.51
C PRO A 35 -7.89 -4.00 12.70
N LEU A 36 -8.71 -3.74 13.72
CA LEU A 36 -8.87 -4.65 14.85
C LEU A 36 -9.61 -5.93 14.44
N ASP A 37 -10.67 -5.77 13.64
CA ASP A 37 -11.47 -6.89 13.14
C ASP A 37 -10.63 -7.80 12.23
N LEU A 38 -10.78 -9.12 12.42
CA LEU A 38 -9.95 -10.14 11.79
C LEU A 38 -10.12 -10.17 10.27
N GLU A 39 -11.36 -10.12 9.80
CA GLU A 39 -11.68 -10.19 8.38
C GLU A 39 -11.21 -8.92 7.66
N ASN A 40 -11.43 -7.77 8.30
CA ASN A 40 -10.94 -6.48 7.84
C ASN A 40 -9.41 -6.42 7.78
N ARG A 41 -8.72 -7.02 8.76
CA ARG A 41 -7.25 -7.14 8.74
C ARG A 41 -6.77 -8.05 7.61
N ALA A 42 -7.44 -9.19 7.39
CA ALA A 42 -7.15 -10.07 6.27
C ALA A 42 -7.36 -9.36 4.92
N ARG A 43 -8.42 -8.55 4.80
CA ARG A 43 -8.66 -7.72 3.61
C ARG A 43 -7.56 -6.69 3.39
N ALA A 44 -7.11 -6.00 4.44
CA ALA A 44 -6.00 -5.05 4.36
C ALA A 44 -4.71 -5.73 3.87
N ARG A 45 -4.40 -6.92 4.38
CA ARG A 45 -3.24 -7.74 3.92
C ARG A 45 -3.38 -8.18 2.46
N GLN A 46 -4.57 -8.60 2.04
CA GLN A 46 -4.85 -8.95 0.64
C GLN A 46 -4.57 -7.77 -0.28
N ILE A 47 -5.08 -6.58 0.05
CA ILE A 47 -4.88 -5.35 -0.72
C ILE A 47 -3.39 -4.99 -0.80
N GLN A 48 -2.69 -5.04 0.34
CA GLN A 48 -1.25 -4.76 0.40
C GLN A 48 -0.41 -5.72 -0.45
N ALA A 49 -0.73 -7.02 -0.47
CA ALA A 49 -0.04 -8.01 -1.28
C ALA A 49 -0.33 -7.83 -2.77
N TRP A 50 -1.59 -7.54 -3.11
CA TRP A 50 -2.03 -7.29 -4.48
C TRP A 50 -1.33 -6.08 -5.10
N LEU A 51 -1.30 -4.95 -4.39
CA LEU A 51 -0.66 -3.72 -4.86
C LEU A 51 0.84 -3.87 -5.13
N ARG A 52 1.52 -4.81 -4.45
CA ARG A 52 2.95 -5.07 -4.61
C ARG A 52 3.30 -6.05 -5.74
N SER A 53 2.39 -6.98 -6.04
CA SER A 53 2.65 -8.08 -6.97
C SER A 53 1.96 -7.90 -8.33
N ASP A 54 1.02 -6.96 -8.42
CA ASP A 54 0.24 -6.69 -9.63
C ASP A 54 0.53 -5.26 -10.13
N LEU A 55 -0.22 -4.82 -11.15
CA LEU A 55 -0.24 -3.44 -11.65
C LEU A 55 1.10 -2.97 -12.25
N MET A 56 1.95 -3.89 -12.74
CA MET A 56 3.26 -3.53 -13.32
C MET A 56 3.19 -2.48 -14.44
N PRO A 57 2.26 -2.56 -15.42
CA PRO A 57 2.22 -1.57 -16.50
C PRO A 57 2.00 -0.13 -15.99
N ILE A 58 1.04 0.08 -15.08
CA ILE A 58 0.86 1.41 -14.49
C ILE A 58 2.05 1.78 -13.61
N ARG A 59 2.74 0.80 -13.00
CA ARG A 59 3.92 1.05 -12.17
C ARG A 59 5.12 1.59 -12.96
N GLU A 60 5.33 1.04 -14.14
CA GLU A 60 6.41 1.47 -15.03
C GLU A 60 6.07 2.81 -15.70
N GLU A 61 4.81 2.99 -16.10
CA GLU A 61 4.37 4.19 -16.81
C GLU A 61 4.09 5.38 -15.89
N ARG A 62 3.81 5.14 -14.60
CA ARG A 62 3.60 6.18 -13.58
C ARG A 62 4.49 5.91 -12.35
N PRO A 63 5.82 5.96 -12.50
CA PRO A 63 6.71 5.75 -11.37
C PRO A 63 6.55 6.85 -10.31
N THR A 64 7.17 6.64 -9.16
CA THR A 64 7.13 7.56 -8.00
C THR A 64 7.66 8.96 -8.30
N ASP A 65 8.50 9.11 -9.31
CA ASP A 65 8.98 10.42 -9.79
C ASP A 65 7.82 11.31 -10.30
N VAL A 66 6.76 10.72 -10.85
CA VAL A 66 5.54 11.44 -11.23
C VAL A 66 4.84 12.04 -10.01
N VAL A 67 4.83 11.30 -8.90
CA VAL A 67 4.15 11.71 -7.66
C VAL A 67 5.01 12.68 -6.85
N PHE A 68 6.27 12.33 -6.56
CA PHE A 68 7.11 13.06 -5.62
C PHE A 68 8.03 14.10 -6.28
N ALA A 69 8.34 13.94 -7.57
CA ALA A 69 9.23 14.84 -8.30
C ALA A 69 8.52 15.62 -9.42
N GLY A 70 7.20 15.46 -9.57
CA GLY A 70 6.40 16.16 -10.57
C GLY A 70 6.72 15.77 -12.02
N ALA A 71 7.37 14.63 -12.24
CA ALA A 71 7.75 14.17 -13.58
C ALA A 71 6.50 14.03 -14.47
N LYS A 72 6.62 14.39 -15.75
CA LYS A 72 5.57 14.20 -16.75
C LYS A 72 5.95 13.03 -17.65
N LYS A 73 5.00 12.12 -17.87
CA LYS A 73 5.15 10.95 -18.74
C LYS A 73 4.14 11.04 -19.89
N ALA A 74 4.38 10.27 -20.94
CA ALA A 74 3.47 10.16 -22.07
C ALA A 74 2.06 9.66 -21.63
N PRO A 75 1.03 9.84 -22.48
CA PRO A 75 -0.25 9.16 -22.29
C PRO A 75 -0.06 7.65 -22.09
N LEU A 76 -0.97 7.03 -21.32
CA LEU A 76 -0.88 5.60 -21.02
C LEU A 76 -1.01 4.76 -22.29
N THR A 77 -0.23 3.68 -22.34
CA THR A 77 -0.40 2.60 -23.34
C THR A 77 -1.72 1.85 -23.13
N ALA A 78 -2.03 0.88 -24.01
CA ALA A 78 -3.21 0.05 -23.82
C ALA A 78 -3.09 -0.78 -22.53
N GLU A 79 -1.90 -1.33 -22.26
CA GLU A 79 -1.57 -2.11 -21.08
C GLU A 79 -1.65 -1.24 -19.80
N GLY A 80 -1.09 -0.02 -19.86
CA GLY A 80 -1.19 0.96 -18.78
C GLY A 80 -2.63 1.36 -18.46
N LYS A 81 -3.47 1.54 -19.48
CA LYS A 81 -4.92 1.80 -19.31
C LYS A 81 -5.65 0.62 -18.69
N ALA A 82 -5.44 -0.59 -19.19
CA ALA A 82 -6.06 -1.79 -18.61
C ALA A 82 -5.66 -1.99 -17.14
N SER A 83 -4.39 -1.73 -16.81
CA SER A 83 -3.90 -1.76 -15.43
C SER A 83 -4.53 -0.67 -14.56
N ALA A 84 -4.75 0.53 -15.10
CA ALA A 84 -5.43 1.62 -14.38
C ALA A 84 -6.92 1.31 -14.15
N GLU A 85 -7.62 0.77 -15.16
CA GLU A 85 -9.02 0.34 -15.04
C GLU A 85 -9.19 -0.74 -13.97
N LYS A 86 -8.28 -1.72 -13.93
CA LYS A 86 -8.24 -2.74 -12.87
C LYS A 86 -8.05 -2.11 -11.48
N LEU A 87 -7.18 -1.11 -11.36
CA LEU A 87 -6.98 -0.37 -10.12
C LEU A 87 -8.25 0.38 -9.69
N PHE A 88 -8.90 1.09 -10.61
CA PHE A 88 -10.13 1.84 -10.32
C PHE A 88 -11.26 0.92 -9.90
N ALA A 89 -11.49 -0.19 -10.62
CA ALA A 89 -12.54 -1.14 -10.29
C ALA A 89 -12.37 -1.71 -8.86
N MET A 90 -11.12 -2.04 -8.46
CA MET A 90 -10.86 -2.50 -7.11
C MET A 90 -11.08 -1.39 -6.07
N ALA A 91 -10.59 -0.18 -6.33
CA ALA A 91 -10.76 0.95 -5.42
C ALA A 91 -12.24 1.29 -5.21
N GLU A 92 -13.03 1.31 -6.29
CA GLU A 92 -14.49 1.51 -6.23
C GLU A 92 -15.18 0.43 -5.40
N HIS A 93 -14.82 -0.85 -5.62
CA HIS A 93 -15.38 -1.96 -4.85
C HIS A 93 -15.10 -1.82 -3.35
N LEU A 94 -13.88 -1.43 -2.98
CA LEU A 94 -13.48 -1.24 -1.59
C LEU A 94 -14.16 -0.03 -0.93
N LEU A 95 -14.33 1.06 -1.67
CA LEU A 95 -14.98 2.29 -1.17
C LEU A 95 -16.51 2.13 -1.04
N ALA A 96 -17.16 1.43 -1.99
CA ALA A 96 -18.60 1.22 -1.99
C ALA A 96 -19.10 0.39 -0.79
N LEU A 97 -18.23 -0.44 -0.22
CA LEU A 97 -18.55 -1.27 0.95
C LEU A 97 -18.53 -0.48 2.27
N GLY A 98 -18.31 0.85 2.25
CA GLY A 98 -18.29 1.70 3.45
C GLY A 98 -17.24 1.27 4.46
N GLN A 99 -16.24 0.50 4.01
CA GLN A 99 -15.29 -0.11 4.92
C GLN A 99 -14.41 1.00 5.51
N PRO A 100 -14.14 0.96 6.83
CA PRO A 100 -13.26 1.93 7.46
C PRO A 100 -11.98 1.96 6.65
N ASN A 101 -11.54 3.16 6.26
CA ASN A 101 -10.40 3.40 5.39
C ASN A 101 -9.26 2.44 5.79
N TYR A 102 -9.06 1.37 5.01
CA TYR A 102 -8.08 0.31 5.32
C TYR A 102 -6.64 0.83 5.35
N LEU A 103 -6.46 2.09 4.99
CA LEU A 103 -5.23 2.78 4.70
C LEU A 103 -5.32 4.16 5.37
N VAL A 104 -5.12 4.19 6.69
CA VAL A 104 -5.07 5.44 7.47
C VAL A 104 -3.86 6.30 7.02
N ASN A 105 -4.05 7.62 6.91
CA ASN A 105 -3.02 8.66 6.77
C ASN A 105 -1.82 8.35 5.86
N GLY A 106 -1.98 8.49 4.54
CA GLY A 106 -0.84 8.60 3.60
C GLY A 106 -0.09 7.30 3.28
N ALA A 107 -0.45 6.16 3.90
CA ALA A 107 0.19 4.86 3.67
C ALA A 107 0.07 4.33 2.23
N LEU A 108 -0.87 4.87 1.44
CA LEU A 108 -1.06 4.51 0.02
C LEU A 108 0.19 4.77 -0.82
N LEU A 109 0.96 5.80 -0.48
CA LEU A 109 2.12 6.22 -1.27
C LEU A 109 3.39 5.44 -0.94
N ILE A 110 3.49 4.88 0.27
CA ILE A 110 4.68 4.13 0.72
C ILE A 110 4.56 2.64 0.38
N LEU A 111 3.35 2.07 0.44
CA LEU A 111 3.16 0.61 0.29
C LEU A 111 2.97 0.14 -1.16
N ILE A 112 2.51 1.01 -2.07
CA ILE A 112 2.26 0.66 -3.49
C ILE A 112 3.54 0.77 -4.33
N TRP A 113 4.52 1.56 -3.88
CA TRP A 113 5.53 2.10 -4.79
C TRP A 113 6.99 2.01 -4.32
N ARG A 114 7.27 1.24 -3.26
CA ARG A 114 8.59 0.68 -3.00
C ARG A 114 8.47 -0.77 -2.57
#